data_AF-A0A176Z9S5-F1
#
_entry.id   AF-A0A176Z9S5-F1
#
_cell.length_a   1.000
_cell.length_b   1.000
_cell.length_c   1.000
_cell.angle_alpha   90.00
_cell.angle_beta   90.00
_cell.angle_gamma   90.00
#
_symmetry.space_group_name_H-M   'P 1'
#
loop_
_entity.id
_entity.type
_entity.pdbx_description
1 polymer ?
#
loop_
_entity_poly.entity_id
_entity_poly.type
_entity_poly.pdbx_seq_one_letter_code
_entity_poly.pdbx_strand_id
1 'polypeptide(L)'
;MKRKIAAIFAADIAGYSRLVAEDEEETLRRLASYREVVDDFIAKAGGRIFNTAGDAVLAEFPSAVDAVRCAIDIQESLRTRNMAYPPSRQMSFRIGITIGDVVERDGDLLGDGVNIAARLEGLAEVGGICVSRAVHEQVANKLSVQFADIGAQEVKNIPTPVHAYMVAMRREDGTYTTPQVKKVAKPASAPNWMWPLVVGVVSIVAIGVGGFLYLTKLETTKAPSAIAASTPSPVPSAAAAAVPSPTPAIAAKAPMPAPSAVAAATPAPVSVPSPPAASGGKLPADTVPFVGERVRAYLSNEYSAAGDYKAFALNIGGFAGYGLNQPNEEAARNMALDQCQKRADSAQSPRRCELYAVGNTVVYTHGKPPMPPQPWVRHDAMTERAFASKDFPIVRDPAKVRLENMYVPAAKSRSIALGPGGQYFMVLGTSSVDESARRALESCGAIAGVACMIVAVDDNFVVPLPTVLRITGFFHAASNPSIVADARDEVVRKLGDGMGWNAVAVGTAGRPGLGLKAADEQTAVNSALADCAKHDSDCHVIAIGPFTVGPTN
;
A
#
# COMPACT_ATOMS: atom_id res chain seq x y z
N MET A 1 3.68 -13.50 15.23
CA MET A 1 3.80 -12.25 16.00
C MET A 1 4.83 -12.48 17.09
N LYS A 2 5.90 -11.68 17.10
CA LYS A 2 6.96 -11.77 18.09
C LYS A 2 7.03 -10.43 18.83
N ARG A 3 6.85 -10.45 20.15
CA ARG A 3 7.06 -9.27 20.99
C ARG A 3 8.51 -9.18 21.39
N LYS A 4 9.04 -7.96 21.43
CA LYS A 4 10.39 -7.68 21.90
C LYS A 4 10.49 -6.24 22.39
N ILE A 5 11.39 -6.02 23.33
CA ILE A 5 11.83 -4.67 23.69
C ILE A 5 12.89 -4.24 22.68
N ALA A 6 12.72 -3.06 22.10
CA ALA A 6 13.70 -2.46 21.19
C ALA A 6 13.83 -0.97 21.46
N ALA A 7 14.99 -0.41 21.11
CA ALA A 7 15.14 1.03 20.99
C ALA A 7 14.63 1.45 19.61
N ILE A 8 13.61 2.30 19.58
CA ILE A 8 12.99 2.80 18.36
C ILE A 8 13.52 4.19 18.07
N PHE A 9 14.04 4.35 16.86
CA PHE A 9 14.63 5.56 16.30
C PHE A 9 13.70 6.09 15.22
N ALA A 10 13.28 7.35 15.34
CA ALA A 10 12.54 8.07 14.33
C ALA A 10 13.34 9.30 13.90
N ALA A 11 13.47 9.53 12.60
CA ALA A 11 14.12 10.73 12.09
C ALA A 11 13.34 11.31 10.92
N ASP A 12 13.25 12.64 10.82
CA ASP A 12 12.55 13.32 9.73
C ASP A 12 13.22 14.66 9.38
N ILE A 13 12.99 15.20 8.18
CA ILE A 13 13.64 16.44 7.74
C ILE A 13 12.84 17.67 8.20
N ALA A 14 13.55 18.63 8.77
CA ALA A 14 12.96 19.91 9.12
C ALA A 14 12.70 20.78 7.88
N GLY A 15 11.43 21.13 7.66
CA GLY A 15 11.05 22.06 6.60
C GLY A 15 11.14 21.48 5.19
N TYR A 16 11.06 20.16 5.04
CA TYR A 16 11.14 19.46 3.76
C TYR A 16 10.20 20.03 2.70
N SER A 17 8.93 20.29 3.03
CA SER A 17 7.95 20.85 2.09
C SER A 17 8.36 22.22 1.51
N ARG A 18 9.08 23.04 2.28
CA ARG A 18 9.60 24.34 1.79
C ARG A 18 10.72 24.11 0.77
N LEU A 19 11.65 23.20 1.06
CA LEU A 19 12.78 22.89 0.18
C LEU A 19 12.31 22.32 -1.17
N VAL A 20 11.31 21.44 -1.14
CA VAL A 20 10.68 20.89 -2.35
C VAL A 20 9.97 21.97 -3.16
N ALA A 21 9.29 22.91 -2.51
CA ALA A 21 8.61 24.02 -3.20
C ALA A 21 9.58 25.00 -3.88
N GLU A 22 10.80 25.13 -3.37
CA GLU A 22 11.84 25.99 -3.96
C GLU A 22 12.55 25.32 -5.14
N ASP A 23 12.95 24.05 -4.99
CA ASP A 23 13.63 23.27 -6.03
C ASP A 23 13.46 21.78 -5.72
N GLU A 24 12.51 21.14 -6.40
CA GLU A 24 12.14 19.75 -6.16
C GLU A 24 13.27 18.77 -6.57
N GLU A 25 13.89 18.98 -7.73
CA GLU A 25 14.89 18.05 -8.28
C GLU A 25 16.17 18.03 -7.42
N GLU A 26 16.70 19.21 -7.07
CA GLU A 26 17.91 19.31 -6.25
C GLU A 26 17.65 18.91 -4.80
N THR A 27 16.42 19.11 -4.30
CA THR A 27 16.03 18.64 -2.96
C THR A 27 15.93 17.12 -2.91
N LEU A 28 15.34 16.47 -3.91
CA LEU A 28 15.27 15.01 -3.98
C LEU A 28 16.65 14.35 -4.15
N ARG A 29 17.54 14.95 -4.96
CA ARG A 29 18.92 14.47 -5.13
C ARG A 29 19.70 14.51 -3.82
N ARG A 30 19.60 15.63 -3.10
CA ARG A 30 20.28 15.80 -1.80
C ARG A 30 19.69 14.93 -0.71
N LEU A 31 18.36 14.78 -0.69
CA LEU A 31 17.68 13.82 0.18
C LEU A 31 18.24 12.42 -0.04
N ALA A 32 18.40 11.96 -1.29
CA ALA A 32 18.96 10.65 -1.59
C ALA A 32 20.40 10.50 -1.05
N SER A 33 21.25 11.49 -1.25
CA SER A 33 22.62 11.47 -0.71
C SER A 33 22.66 11.48 0.83
N TYR A 34 21.77 12.23 1.48
CA TYR A 34 21.70 12.30 2.94
C TYR A 34 21.12 11.00 3.51
N ARG A 35 20.20 10.36 2.78
CA ARG A 35 19.66 9.04 3.10
C ARG A 35 20.71 7.94 3.05
N GLU A 36 21.53 7.90 2.01
CA GLU A 36 22.63 6.92 1.93
C GLU A 36 23.53 6.98 3.17
N VAL A 37 23.80 8.19 3.67
CA VAL A 37 24.61 8.41 4.87
C VAL A 37 23.89 7.93 6.12
N VAL A 38 22.63 8.31 6.30
CA VAL A 38 21.81 7.89 7.45
C VAL A 38 21.68 6.37 7.49
N ASP A 39 21.38 5.75 6.36
CA ASP A 39 21.20 4.30 6.24
C ASP A 39 22.50 3.54 6.56
N ASP A 40 23.64 4.05 6.10
CA ASP A 40 24.97 3.50 6.40
C ASP A 40 25.32 3.59 7.90
N PHE A 41 25.04 4.73 8.56
CA PHE A 41 25.23 4.85 10.01
C PHE A 41 24.33 3.92 10.81
N ILE A 42 23.06 3.79 10.42
CA ILE A 42 22.11 2.89 11.08
C ILE A 42 22.59 1.44 10.96
N ALA A 43 23.00 1.01 9.76
CA ALA A 43 23.50 -0.33 9.53
C ALA A 43 24.79 -0.62 10.32
N LYS A 44 25.75 0.31 10.34
CA LYS A 44 27.02 0.18 11.08
C LYS A 44 26.83 0.09 12.60
N ALA A 45 25.83 0.77 13.13
CA ALA A 45 25.47 0.72 14.55
C ALA A 45 24.59 -0.50 14.90
N GLY A 46 24.38 -1.44 13.97
CA GLY A 46 23.60 -2.66 14.19
C GLY A 46 22.09 -2.42 14.25
N GLY A 47 21.63 -1.28 13.72
CA GLY A 47 20.22 -0.95 13.58
C GLY A 47 19.60 -1.55 12.32
N ARG A 48 18.29 -1.71 12.33
CA ARG A 48 17.49 -2.18 11.20
C ARG A 48 16.41 -1.17 10.86
N ILE A 49 16.44 -0.64 9.65
CA ILE A 49 15.36 0.19 9.11
C ILE A 49 14.19 -0.74 8.79
N PHE A 50 13.04 -0.50 9.42
CA PHE A 50 11.85 -1.32 9.24
C PHE A 50 10.74 -0.60 8.47
N ASN A 51 10.80 0.74 8.41
CA ASN A 51 9.86 1.55 7.65
C ASN A 51 10.49 2.89 7.24
N THR A 52 10.19 3.34 6.02
CA THR A 52 10.59 4.65 5.50
C THR A 52 9.37 5.30 4.84
N ALA A 53 8.93 6.43 5.36
CA ALA A 53 7.76 7.15 4.86
C ALA A 53 8.20 8.52 4.32
N GLY A 54 8.57 8.58 3.05
CA GLY A 54 9.11 9.81 2.45
C GLY A 54 10.48 10.16 3.02
N ASP A 55 10.59 11.34 3.63
CA ASP A 55 11.75 11.88 4.34
C ASP A 55 11.89 11.40 5.79
N ALA A 56 10.91 10.63 6.29
CA ALA A 56 10.98 9.98 7.60
C ALA A 56 11.65 8.59 7.57
N VAL A 57 12.56 8.32 8.51
CA VAL A 57 13.18 7.00 8.79
C VAL A 57 12.64 6.46 10.10
N LEU A 58 12.25 5.19 10.11
CA LEU A 58 12.00 4.42 11.31
C LEU A 58 12.95 3.21 11.36
N ALA A 59 13.76 3.16 12.41
CA ALA A 59 14.73 2.10 12.64
C ALA A 59 14.60 1.54 14.06
N GLU A 60 14.96 0.27 14.22
CA GLU A 60 15.12 -0.36 15.51
C GLU A 60 16.58 -0.65 15.81
N PHE A 61 16.93 -0.57 17.08
CA PHE A 61 18.24 -0.95 17.59
C PHE A 61 18.07 -1.93 18.76
N PRO A 62 18.96 -2.93 18.88
CA PRO A 62 19.00 -3.81 20.05
C PRO A 62 19.50 -3.07 21.30
N SER A 63 20.13 -1.91 21.14
CA SER A 63 20.79 -1.15 22.21
C SER A 63 20.43 0.33 22.12
N ALA A 64 19.91 0.89 23.22
CA ALA A 64 19.61 2.31 23.32
C ALA A 64 20.87 3.18 23.26
N VAL A 65 22.02 2.65 23.71
CA VAL A 65 23.30 3.35 23.64
C VAL A 65 23.73 3.52 22.19
N ASP A 66 23.61 2.45 21.39
CA ASP A 66 24.03 2.48 19.99
C ASP A 66 23.07 3.31 19.14
N ALA A 67 21.77 3.30 19.45
CA ALA A 67 20.80 4.21 18.84
C ALA A 67 21.17 5.69 19.07
N VAL A 68 21.54 6.07 20.30
CA VAL A 68 21.91 7.46 20.62
C VAL A 68 23.26 7.84 20.01
N ARG A 69 24.26 6.95 20.02
CA ARG A 69 25.54 7.17 19.32
C ARG A 69 25.34 7.38 17.83
N CYS A 70 24.57 6.49 17.19
CA CYS A 70 24.21 6.60 15.78
C CYS A 70 23.54 7.94 15.48
N ALA A 71 22.60 8.39 16.33
CA ALA A 71 21.95 9.68 16.18
C ALA A 71 22.94 10.86 16.22
N ILE A 72 23.89 10.84 17.16
CA ILE A 72 24.93 11.86 17.30
C ILE A 72 25.82 11.87 16.05
N ASP A 73 26.31 10.71 15.63
CA ASP A 73 27.17 10.56 14.47
C ASP A 73 26.47 11.06 13.20
N ILE A 74 25.19 10.72 13.01
CA ILE A 74 24.35 11.23 11.92
C ILE A 74 24.30 12.76 11.97
N GLN A 75 23.93 13.36 13.10
CA GLN A 75 23.80 14.82 13.20
C GLN A 75 25.14 15.53 12.93
N GLU A 76 26.25 15.01 13.43
CA GLU A 76 27.58 15.57 13.16
C GLU A 76 27.96 15.45 11.68
N SER A 77 27.73 14.29 11.08
CA SER A 77 28.03 14.03 9.67
C SER A 77 27.21 14.91 8.73
N LEU A 78 25.93 15.12 9.05
CA LEU A 78 25.04 15.99 8.29
C LEU A 78 25.38 17.46 8.50
N ARG A 79 25.80 17.87 9.71
CA ARG A 79 26.29 19.23 9.99
C ARG A 79 27.48 19.59 9.10
N THR A 80 28.46 18.69 8.98
CA THR A 80 29.62 18.90 8.09
C THR A 80 29.20 19.01 6.63
N ARG A 81 28.27 18.16 6.16
CA ARG A 81 27.77 18.23 4.76
C ARG A 81 26.97 19.51 4.49
N ASN A 82 26.21 19.98 5.47
CA ASN A 82 25.43 21.20 5.36
C ASN A 82 26.30 22.45 5.17
N MET A 83 27.57 22.44 5.58
CA MET A 83 28.50 23.56 5.36
C MET A 83 28.78 23.82 3.87
N ALA A 84 28.59 22.82 3.01
CA ALA A 84 28.73 22.99 1.56
C ALA A 84 27.55 23.78 0.93
N TYR A 85 26.52 24.11 1.72
CA TYR A 85 25.29 24.73 1.25
C TYR A 85 24.95 26.01 2.03
N PRO A 86 24.32 27.02 1.38
CA PRO A 86 23.84 28.20 2.08
C PRO A 86 22.72 27.83 3.07
N PRO A 87 22.53 28.59 4.17
CA PRO A 87 21.57 28.26 5.23
C PRO A 87 20.14 27.99 4.74
N SER A 88 19.67 28.70 3.71
CA SER A 88 18.34 28.51 3.12
C SER A 88 18.14 27.12 2.50
N ARG A 89 19.23 26.47 2.10
CA ARG A 89 19.26 25.18 1.42
C ARG A 89 19.73 24.03 2.31
N GLN A 90 20.13 24.27 3.55
CA GLN A 90 20.59 23.20 4.45
C GLN A 90 19.45 22.25 4.81
N MET A 91 19.76 20.96 4.89
CA MET A 91 18.82 19.90 5.30
C MET A 91 19.21 19.38 6.66
N SER A 92 18.37 19.64 7.66
CA SER A 92 18.62 19.20 9.03
C SER A 92 17.56 18.20 9.45
N PHE A 93 18.00 17.10 10.02
CA PHE A 93 17.12 16.08 10.56
C PHE A 93 16.75 16.43 11.99
N ARG A 94 15.53 16.08 12.38
CA ARG A 94 15.13 15.91 13.78
C ARG A 94 15.14 14.43 14.08
N ILE A 95 15.55 14.05 15.28
CA ILE A 95 15.64 12.65 15.70
C ILE A 95 14.94 12.46 17.05
N GLY A 96 14.10 11.43 17.14
CA GLY A 96 13.40 10.98 18.33
C GLY A 96 13.75 9.54 18.68
N ILE A 97 14.08 9.26 19.94
CA ILE A 97 14.45 7.90 20.37
C ILE A 97 13.69 7.50 21.64
N THR A 98 13.12 6.31 21.64
CA THR A 98 12.53 5.71 22.86
C THR A 98 12.85 4.23 22.97
N ILE A 99 12.62 3.64 24.14
CA ILE A 99 12.57 2.20 24.33
C ILE A 99 11.11 1.81 24.52
N GLY A 100 10.68 0.74 23.86
CA GLY A 100 9.30 0.25 24.01
C GLY A 100 9.14 -1.23 23.66
N ASP A 101 8.05 -1.82 24.14
CA ASP A 101 7.59 -3.13 23.67
C ASP A 101 6.93 -2.95 22.30
N VAL A 102 7.43 -3.71 21.33
CA VAL A 102 6.98 -3.67 19.95
C VAL A 102 6.66 -5.07 19.45
N VAL A 103 5.65 -5.15 18.58
CA VAL A 103 5.24 -6.37 17.91
C VAL A 103 5.82 -6.35 16.50
N GLU A 104 6.64 -7.34 16.18
CA GLU A 104 7.16 -7.56 14.84
C GLU A 104 6.14 -8.33 13.98
N ARG A 105 5.82 -7.76 12.81
CA ARG A 105 4.89 -8.32 11.83
C ARG A 105 5.37 -7.98 10.42
N ASP A 106 5.63 -9.01 9.60
CA ASP A 106 5.97 -8.87 8.17
C ASP A 106 7.15 -7.92 7.90
N GLY A 107 8.11 -7.85 8.83
CA GLY A 107 9.27 -6.96 8.76
C GLY A 107 9.08 -5.57 9.37
N ASP A 108 7.83 -5.16 9.64
CA ASP A 108 7.46 -3.89 10.28
C ASP A 108 7.34 -4.04 11.81
N LEU A 109 7.39 -2.92 12.53
CA LEU A 109 7.21 -2.86 13.98
C LEU A 109 6.01 -2.00 14.34
N LEU A 110 5.13 -2.55 15.18
CA LEU A 110 3.93 -1.87 15.65
C LEU A 110 3.94 -1.78 17.17
N GLY A 111 3.49 -0.65 17.71
CA GLY A 111 3.33 -0.45 19.15
C GLY A 111 3.51 1.00 19.57
N ASP A 112 3.24 1.28 20.84
CA ASP A 112 3.31 2.62 21.41
C ASP A 112 4.73 3.21 21.32
N GLY A 113 5.76 2.36 21.39
CA GLY A 113 7.16 2.79 21.21
C GLY A 113 7.41 3.50 19.88
N VAL A 114 6.76 3.05 18.79
CA VAL A 114 6.89 3.68 17.46
C VAL A 114 6.22 5.04 17.44
N ASN A 115 5.02 5.13 18.02
CA ASN A 115 4.28 6.38 18.13
C ASN A 115 5.03 7.39 19.02
N ILE A 116 5.58 6.95 20.15
CA ILE A 116 6.36 7.81 21.06
C ILE A 116 7.63 8.33 20.36
N ALA A 117 8.38 7.48 19.67
CA ALA A 117 9.59 7.90 18.96
C ALA A 117 9.30 9.01 17.92
N ALA A 118 8.25 8.82 17.10
CA ALA A 118 7.83 9.81 16.12
C ALA A 118 7.38 11.14 16.76
N ARG A 119 6.82 11.10 17.98
CA ARG A 119 6.45 12.32 18.70
C ARG A 119 7.64 13.02 19.32
N LEU A 120 8.61 12.27 19.81
CA LEU A 120 9.88 12.83 20.29
C LEU A 120 10.66 13.48 19.15
N GLU A 121 10.65 12.91 17.95
CA GLU A 121 11.23 13.53 16.75
C GLU A 121 10.62 14.91 16.50
N GLY A 122 9.28 15.01 16.52
CA GLY A 122 8.60 16.29 16.33
C GLY A 122 8.86 17.32 17.44
N LEU A 123 9.31 16.89 18.62
CA LEU A 123 9.70 17.78 19.73
C LEU A 123 11.16 18.23 19.65
N ALA A 124 12.00 17.54 18.87
CA ALA A 124 13.40 17.89 18.73
C ALA A 124 13.57 19.25 18.03
N GLU A 125 14.60 19.99 18.43
CA GLU A 125 15.05 21.16 17.67
C GLU A 125 15.58 20.74 16.30
N VAL A 126 15.62 21.67 15.34
CA VAL A 126 16.19 21.41 14.01
C VAL A 126 17.66 21.01 14.15
N GLY A 127 18.04 19.82 13.66
CA GLY A 127 19.38 19.26 13.87
C GLY A 127 19.60 18.67 15.27
N GLY A 128 18.53 18.54 16.06
CA GLY A 128 18.54 18.06 17.44
C GLY A 128 18.11 16.61 17.59
N ILE A 129 18.33 16.08 18.79
CA ILE A 129 17.96 14.73 19.20
C ILE A 129 17.16 14.82 20.50
N CYS A 130 15.98 14.21 20.51
CA CYS A 130 15.10 14.12 21.66
C CYS A 130 14.92 12.66 22.08
N VAL A 131 15.07 12.36 23.36
CA VAL A 131 15.03 11.00 23.90
C VAL A 131 14.04 10.89 25.06
N SER A 132 13.39 9.74 25.21
CA SER A 132 12.54 9.50 26.38
C SER A 132 13.36 9.28 27.65
N ARG A 133 12.71 9.38 28.82
CA ARG A 133 13.33 9.02 30.11
C ARG A 133 13.93 7.62 30.11
N ALA A 134 13.23 6.65 29.53
CA ALA A 134 13.71 5.27 29.46
C ALA A 134 15.04 5.14 28.69
N VAL A 135 15.22 5.94 27.62
CA VAL A 135 16.50 6.00 26.91
C VAL A 135 17.54 6.70 27.77
N HIS A 136 17.22 7.87 28.32
CA HIS A 136 18.13 8.66 29.15
C HIS A 136 18.73 7.83 30.29
N GLU A 137 17.91 7.10 31.04
CA GLU A 137 18.35 6.22 32.14
C GLU A 137 19.36 5.15 31.68
N GLN A 138 19.24 4.67 30.44
CA GLN A 138 20.13 3.65 29.89
C GLN A 138 21.46 4.21 29.36
N VAL A 139 21.51 5.51 29.02
CA VAL A 139 22.64 6.12 28.30
C VAL A 139 23.42 7.19 29.09
N ALA A 140 22.80 7.83 30.09
CA ALA A 140 23.36 9.01 30.78
C ALA A 140 24.76 8.76 31.38
N ASN A 141 25.02 7.54 31.87
CA ASN A 141 26.31 7.16 32.46
C ASN A 141 27.27 6.47 31.47
N LYS A 142 26.87 6.30 30.22
CA LYS A 142 27.61 5.53 29.20
C LYS A 142 28.11 6.37 28.03
N LEU A 143 27.58 7.59 27.88
CA LEU A 143 27.94 8.53 26.82
C LEU A 143 28.40 9.84 27.44
N SER A 144 29.49 10.39 26.93
CA SER A 144 30.03 11.70 27.34
C SER A 144 29.27 12.86 26.68
N VAL A 145 27.94 12.86 26.81
CA VAL A 145 27.05 13.91 26.27
C VAL A 145 26.15 14.45 27.37
N GLN A 146 25.81 15.74 27.28
CA GLN A 146 24.90 16.36 28.24
C GLN A 146 23.46 16.17 27.78
N PHE A 147 22.57 15.97 28.74
CA PHE A 147 21.14 15.90 28.51
C PHE A 147 20.47 17.06 29.22
N ALA A 148 19.54 17.70 28.54
CA ALA A 148 18.72 18.75 29.11
C ALA A 148 17.29 18.25 29.27
N ASP A 149 16.82 18.25 30.50
CA ASP A 149 15.48 17.82 30.86
C ASP A 149 14.45 18.84 30.34
N ILE A 150 13.50 18.37 29.51
CA ILE A 150 12.40 19.19 28.99
C ILE A 150 11.05 18.82 29.63
N GLY A 151 11.06 17.94 30.64
CA GLY A 151 9.91 17.56 31.44
C GLY A 151 8.91 16.64 30.74
N ALA A 152 7.73 16.54 31.32
CA ALA A 152 6.61 15.76 30.79
C ALA A 152 5.99 16.45 29.57
N GLN A 153 5.89 15.70 28.47
CA GLN A 153 5.34 16.15 27.20
C GLN A 153 4.02 15.42 26.92
N GLU A 154 2.94 16.19 26.75
CA GLU A 154 1.67 15.64 26.29
C GLU A 154 1.75 15.41 24.78
N VAL A 155 1.54 14.17 24.37
CA VAL A 155 1.61 13.77 22.96
C VAL A 155 0.29 13.14 22.53
N LYS A 156 -0.15 13.49 21.33
CA LYS A 156 -1.47 13.08 20.80
C LYS A 156 -1.62 11.55 20.81
N ASN A 157 -2.75 11.07 21.33
CA ASN A 157 -3.13 9.66 21.41
C ASN A 157 -2.29 8.80 22.39
N ILE A 158 -1.62 9.42 23.38
CA ILE A 158 -0.97 8.71 24.48
C ILE A 158 -1.55 9.21 25.81
N PRO A 159 -2.16 8.33 26.62
CA PRO A 159 -2.88 8.75 27.83
C PRO A 159 -1.95 9.27 28.94
N THR A 160 -0.69 8.84 28.95
CA THR A 160 0.32 9.26 29.92
C THR A 160 1.36 10.17 29.28
N PRO A 161 1.63 11.37 29.85
CA PRO A 161 2.69 12.25 29.37
C PRO A 161 4.05 11.54 29.33
N VAL A 162 4.80 11.75 28.25
CA VAL A 162 6.14 11.17 28.07
C VAL A 162 7.16 12.17 28.59
N HIS A 163 7.95 11.78 29.58
CA HIS A 163 9.07 12.62 30.04
C HIS A 163 10.23 12.53 29.04
N ALA A 164 10.70 13.67 28.57
CA ALA A 164 11.68 13.76 27.49
C ALA A 164 12.92 14.58 27.87
N TYR A 165 14.02 14.30 27.17
CA TYR A 165 15.32 14.96 27.32
C TYR A 165 15.86 15.33 25.94
N MET A 166 16.47 16.49 25.82
CA MET A 166 17.22 16.90 24.63
C MET A 166 18.68 16.51 24.80
N VAL A 167 19.29 15.93 23.78
CA VAL A 167 20.74 15.70 23.75
C VAL A 167 21.42 17.00 23.34
N ALA A 168 22.29 17.53 24.20
CA ALA A 168 23.00 18.76 23.92
C ALA A 168 24.15 18.51 22.94
N MET A 169 23.98 18.96 21.70
CA MET A 169 25.01 18.89 20.68
C MET A 169 26.10 19.94 20.95
N ARG A 170 27.36 19.55 20.72
CA ARG A 170 28.54 20.42 20.86
C ARG A 170 28.61 21.40 19.68
N ARG A 171 28.75 22.70 19.98
CA ARG A 171 28.97 23.76 18.99
C ARG A 171 30.46 23.91 18.65
N GLU A 172 30.74 24.59 17.54
CA GLU A 172 32.10 24.85 17.05
C GLU A 172 32.95 25.71 18.01
N ASP A 173 32.30 26.51 18.84
CA ASP A 173 32.91 27.31 19.90
C ASP A 173 33.20 26.50 21.19
N GLY A 174 32.93 25.19 21.19
CA GLY A 174 33.10 24.32 22.34
C GLY A 174 32.00 24.41 23.40
N THR A 175 30.96 25.22 23.17
CA THR A 175 29.81 25.35 24.07
C THR A 175 28.71 24.33 23.74
N TYR A 176 27.87 24.00 24.71
CA TYR A 176 26.71 23.13 24.53
C TYR A 176 25.46 23.96 24.27
N THR A 177 24.58 23.46 23.40
CA THR A 177 23.31 24.12 23.14
C THR A 177 22.36 23.96 24.32
N THR A 178 22.01 25.06 25.00
CA THR A 178 20.91 25.08 25.97
C THR A 178 19.59 25.00 25.20
N PRO A 179 18.78 23.94 25.36
CA PRO A 179 17.57 23.78 24.57
C PRO A 179 16.53 24.81 24.98
N GLN A 180 15.87 25.39 23.99
CA GLN A 180 14.77 26.33 24.17
C GLN A 180 13.48 25.52 24.21
N VAL A 181 12.95 25.29 25.42
CA VAL A 181 11.64 24.64 25.60
C VAL A 181 10.57 25.56 25.00
N LYS A 182 10.14 25.26 23.77
CA LYS A 182 9.00 25.94 23.15
C LYS A 182 7.74 25.45 23.88
N LYS A 183 7.28 26.22 24.88
CA LYS A 183 5.96 26.00 25.49
C LYS A 183 4.93 25.99 24.36
N VAL A 184 4.30 24.84 24.13
CA VAL A 184 3.14 24.75 23.26
C VAL A 184 2.08 25.68 23.83
N ALA A 185 1.82 26.79 23.14
CA ALA A 185 0.77 27.71 23.53
C ALA A 185 -0.56 26.96 23.50
N LYS A 186 -1.29 26.96 24.62
CA LYS A 186 -2.69 26.51 24.65
C LYS A 186 -3.44 27.22 23.52
N PRO A 187 -4.26 26.53 22.71
CA PRO A 187 -5.10 27.23 21.75
C PRO A 187 -5.97 28.22 22.53
N ALA A 188 -5.83 29.50 22.22
CA ALA A 188 -6.66 30.53 22.82
C ALA A 188 -8.12 30.19 22.48
N SER A 189 -8.97 30.09 23.51
CA SER A 189 -10.42 30.03 23.34
C SER A 189 -10.84 31.19 22.44
N ALA A 190 -11.57 30.91 21.35
CA ALA A 190 -12.04 31.94 20.43
C ALA A 190 -12.79 33.04 21.21
N PRO A 191 -12.64 34.33 20.86
CA PRO A 191 -13.25 35.42 21.60
C PRO A 191 -14.79 35.31 21.55
N ASN A 192 -15.45 35.47 22.69
CA ASN A 192 -16.91 35.40 22.87
C ASN A 192 -17.73 36.34 21.95
N TRP A 193 -17.08 37.23 21.19
CA TRP A 193 -17.73 38.12 20.22
C TRP A 193 -18.11 37.44 18.89
N MET A 194 -17.58 36.25 18.57
CA MET A 194 -18.00 35.51 17.35
C MET A 194 -19.33 34.77 17.50
N TRP A 195 -19.79 34.50 18.73
CA TRP A 195 -21.08 33.83 18.98
C TRP A 195 -22.30 34.55 18.39
N PRO A 196 -22.47 35.89 18.52
CA PRO A 196 -23.60 36.58 17.89
C PRO A 196 -23.59 36.53 16.35
N LEU A 197 -22.42 36.44 15.70
CA LEU A 197 -22.33 36.29 14.25
C LEU A 197 -22.76 34.89 13.79
N VAL A 198 -22.36 33.85 14.53
CA VAL A 198 -22.79 32.47 14.26
C VAL A 198 -24.30 32.33 14.46
N VAL A 199 -24.86 32.91 15.53
CA VAL A 199 -26.33 32.93 15.75
C VAL A 199 -27.04 33.69 14.62
N GLY A 200 -26.53 34.84 14.19
CA GLY A 200 -27.11 35.61 13.09
C GLY A 200 -27.17 34.83 11.77
N VAL A 201 -26.10 34.13 11.41
CA VAL A 201 -26.04 33.31 10.19
C VAL A 201 -27.01 32.11 10.28
N VAL A 202 -27.07 31.43 11.43
CA VAL A 202 -27.99 30.30 11.64
C VAL A 202 -29.45 30.75 11.57
N SER A 203 -29.80 31.92 12.11
CA SER A 203 -31.15 32.46 12.02
C SER A 203 -31.56 32.82 10.60
N ILE A 204 -30.65 33.39 9.80
CA ILE A 204 -30.93 33.72 8.38
C ILE A 204 -31.16 32.44 7.57
N VAL A 205 -30.35 31.41 7.80
CA VAL A 205 -30.53 30.10 7.14
C VAL A 205 -31.85 29.45 7.56
N ALA A 206 -32.20 29.49 8.84
CA ALA A 206 -33.48 28.94 9.33
C ALA A 206 -34.70 29.68 8.75
N ILE A 207 -34.63 31.01 8.60
CA ILE A 207 -35.69 31.82 7.96
C ILE A 207 -35.77 31.50 6.46
N GLY A 208 -34.64 31.34 5.78
CA GLY A 208 -34.60 30.95 4.37
C GLY A 208 -35.19 29.57 4.12
N VAL A 209 -34.85 28.59 4.96
CA VAL A 209 -35.39 27.22 4.89
C VAL A 209 -36.88 27.20 5.25
N GLY A 210 -37.30 27.95 6.28
CA GLY A 210 -38.71 28.08 6.66
C GLY A 210 -39.58 28.74 5.58
N GLY A 211 -39.06 29.79 4.93
CA GLY A 211 -39.73 30.45 3.80
C GLY A 211 -39.83 29.55 2.57
N PHE A 212 -38.77 28.79 2.27
CA PHE A 212 -38.76 27.82 1.17
C PHE A 212 -39.75 26.68 1.40
N LEU A 213 -39.81 26.12 2.62
CA LEU A 213 -40.77 25.08 2.97
C LEU A 213 -42.23 25.59 2.95
N TYR A 214 -42.47 26.85 3.37
CA TYR A 214 -43.80 27.46 3.32
C TYR A 214 -44.30 27.67 1.87
N LEU A 215 -43.42 28.06 0.95
CA LEU A 215 -43.75 28.22 -0.47
C LEU A 215 -44.09 26.88 -1.14
N THR A 216 -43.36 25.81 -0.83
CA THR A 216 -43.66 24.46 -1.37
C THR A 216 -44.96 23.85 -0.85
N LYS A 217 -45.48 24.32 0.30
CA LYS A 217 -46.75 23.88 0.89
C LYS A 217 -47.99 24.48 0.22
N LEU A 218 -47.86 25.57 -0.54
CA LEU A 218 -48.98 26.22 -1.23
C LEU A 218 -49.32 25.57 -2.58
N GLU A 219 -48.37 24.88 -3.22
CA GLU A 219 -48.61 24.24 -4.53
C GLU A 219 -49.28 22.85 -4.45
N THR A 220 -49.41 22.25 -3.26
CA THR A 220 -49.99 20.89 -3.11
C THR A 220 -51.48 20.87 -2.72
N THR A 221 -52.21 21.97 -2.89
CA THR A 221 -53.66 22.00 -2.63
C THR A 221 -54.45 21.87 -3.94
N LYS A 222 -54.30 20.74 -4.63
CA LYS A 222 -55.30 20.26 -5.59
C LYS A 222 -55.46 18.76 -5.44
N ALA A 223 -56.44 18.39 -4.61
CA ALA A 223 -56.84 17.01 -4.34
C ALA A 223 -57.70 16.42 -5.50
N PRO A 224 -57.85 15.08 -5.55
CA PRO A 224 -58.13 14.30 -6.76
C PRO A 224 -59.60 13.89 -6.90
N SER A 225 -59.99 13.39 -8.08
CA SER A 225 -61.23 12.63 -8.26
C SER A 225 -60.91 11.16 -8.54
N ALA A 226 -61.53 10.31 -7.73
CA ALA A 226 -61.40 8.86 -7.69
C ALA A 226 -62.36 8.15 -8.67
N ILE A 227 -62.26 6.80 -8.67
CA ILE A 227 -63.20 5.71 -9.06
C ILE A 227 -62.45 4.73 -9.97
N ALA A 228 -62.46 3.40 -9.83
CA ALA A 228 -62.83 2.45 -8.77
C ALA A 228 -62.28 1.06 -9.20
N ALA A 229 -62.18 0.15 -8.24
CA ALA A 229 -61.63 -1.20 -8.34
C ALA A 229 -62.54 -2.22 -9.06
N SER A 230 -61.97 -3.31 -9.61
CA SER A 230 -62.48 -4.70 -9.47
C SER A 230 -61.54 -5.77 -10.08
N THR A 231 -61.65 -6.97 -9.49
CA THR A 231 -60.84 -8.20 -9.49
C THR A 231 -61.07 -9.16 -10.71
N PRO A 232 -60.48 -10.39 -10.80
CA PRO A 232 -59.85 -10.93 -12.03
C PRO A 232 -60.54 -12.10 -12.79
N SER A 233 -59.95 -12.43 -13.98
CA SER A 233 -59.94 -13.67 -14.81
C SER A 233 -61.24 -14.13 -15.51
N PRO A 234 -61.24 -15.02 -16.58
CA PRO A 234 -60.16 -15.72 -17.32
C PRO A 234 -60.21 -15.66 -18.90
N VAL A 235 -59.19 -16.30 -19.55
CA VAL A 235 -58.91 -16.85 -20.94
C VAL A 235 -60.12 -17.06 -21.93
N PRO A 236 -60.00 -17.28 -23.29
CA PRO A 236 -58.85 -17.76 -24.10
C PRO A 236 -58.68 -17.29 -25.59
N SER A 237 -57.62 -17.83 -26.22
CA SER A 237 -57.51 -18.27 -27.64
C SER A 237 -56.98 -17.31 -28.72
N ALA A 238 -55.82 -17.63 -29.33
CA ALA A 238 -55.74 -18.36 -30.61
C ALA A 238 -54.33 -18.26 -31.27
N ALA A 239 -53.77 -19.43 -31.62
CA ALA A 239 -53.09 -19.84 -32.88
C ALA A 239 -52.01 -18.92 -33.53
N ALA A 240 -50.94 -19.39 -34.20
CA ALA A 240 -50.53 -20.68 -34.75
C ALA A 240 -48.99 -20.58 -34.98
N ALA A 241 -48.19 -21.58 -34.59
CA ALA A 241 -47.69 -22.69 -35.41
C ALA A 241 -46.60 -22.35 -36.45
N ALA A 242 -45.38 -22.88 -36.25
CA ALA A 242 -44.69 -23.70 -37.25
C ALA A 242 -43.51 -24.47 -36.62
N VAL A 243 -43.61 -25.80 -36.76
CA VAL A 243 -42.63 -26.89 -36.55
C VAL A 243 -42.17 -27.35 -37.97
N PRO A 244 -41.08 -28.14 -38.20
CA PRO A 244 -40.86 -29.44 -37.54
C PRO A 244 -39.41 -29.96 -37.30
N SER A 245 -39.43 -31.02 -36.47
CA SER A 245 -38.51 -32.11 -36.05
C SER A 245 -37.75 -32.85 -37.21
N PRO A 246 -36.97 -33.96 -36.99
CA PRO A 246 -36.81 -34.81 -35.79
C PRO A 246 -35.41 -35.41 -35.46
N THR A 247 -35.35 -35.98 -34.24
CA THR A 247 -34.38 -36.94 -33.62
C THR A 247 -34.39 -38.32 -34.32
N PRO A 248 -33.49 -39.32 -34.05
CA PRO A 248 -33.36 -40.09 -32.76
C PRO A 248 -31.91 -40.58 -32.41
N ALA A 249 -31.42 -40.63 -31.15
CA ALA A 249 -31.57 -41.64 -30.08
C ALA A 249 -30.32 -42.57 -29.84
N ILE A 250 -30.22 -43.07 -28.60
CA ILE A 250 -29.60 -44.34 -28.10
C ILE A 250 -28.23 -44.28 -27.36
N ALA A 251 -28.36 -44.38 -26.02
CA ALA A 251 -27.77 -45.33 -25.04
C ALA A 251 -26.25 -45.56 -24.84
N ALA A 252 -25.83 -45.28 -23.60
CA ALA A 252 -25.29 -46.20 -22.57
C ALA A 252 -23.81 -46.68 -22.53
N LYS A 253 -23.32 -46.67 -21.26
CA LYS A 253 -22.32 -47.51 -20.56
C LYS A 253 -20.83 -47.15 -20.60
N ALA A 254 -20.32 -46.89 -19.38
CA ALA A 254 -18.93 -46.93 -18.89
C ALA A 254 -18.38 -48.40 -18.87
N PRO A 255 -17.10 -48.73 -18.54
CA PRO A 255 -16.32 -48.23 -17.38
C PRO A 255 -14.78 -48.07 -17.57
N MET A 256 -14.12 -47.67 -16.47
CA MET A 256 -12.66 -47.53 -16.22
C MET A 256 -11.82 -48.78 -16.54
N PRO A 257 -10.46 -48.68 -16.51
CA PRO A 257 -9.75 -49.05 -15.27
C PRO A 257 -8.47 -48.23 -14.95
N ALA A 258 -8.01 -48.38 -13.71
CA ALA A 258 -6.65 -48.15 -13.18
C ALA A 258 -6.28 -49.41 -12.34
N PRO A 259 -5.16 -49.52 -11.60
CA PRO A 259 -3.82 -48.91 -11.64
C PRO A 259 -2.68 -49.98 -11.51
N SER A 260 -1.39 -49.57 -11.52
CA SER A 260 -0.22 -50.28 -10.95
C SER A 260 1.03 -49.39 -11.09
N ALA A 261 2.09 -49.40 -10.29
CA ALA A 261 2.42 -49.95 -8.97
C ALA A 261 3.75 -49.28 -8.52
N VAL A 262 4.09 -49.43 -7.24
CA VAL A 262 5.14 -48.75 -6.46
C VAL A 262 6.55 -49.33 -6.68
N ALA A 263 7.60 -48.50 -6.56
CA ALA A 263 8.93 -48.95 -6.10
C ALA A 263 9.68 -47.82 -5.37
N ALA A 264 10.34 -48.16 -4.26
CA ALA A 264 11.14 -47.29 -3.40
C ALA A 264 12.61 -47.75 -3.39
N ALA A 265 13.58 -46.82 -3.30
CA ALA A 265 14.95 -47.08 -2.83
C ALA A 265 15.69 -45.79 -2.40
N THR A 266 16.09 -45.77 -1.12
CA THR A 266 17.25 -45.22 -0.35
C THR A 266 18.12 -44.01 -0.85
N PRO A 267 18.64 -43.14 0.07
CA PRO A 267 19.35 -41.89 -0.28
C PRO A 267 20.89 -41.89 -0.04
N ALA A 268 21.63 -41.09 -0.83
CA ALA A 268 22.90 -40.37 -0.52
C ALA A 268 23.59 -39.85 -1.82
N PRO A 269 24.56 -38.90 -1.80
CA PRO A 269 24.88 -37.84 -0.85
C PRO A 269 24.79 -36.42 -1.49
N VAL A 270 24.96 -35.40 -0.65
CA VAL A 270 24.89 -33.96 -0.98
C VAL A 270 25.98 -33.58 -2.01
N SER A 271 25.58 -33.16 -3.20
CA SER A 271 26.42 -32.47 -4.18
C SER A 271 26.18 -30.96 -4.11
N VAL A 272 27.27 -30.23 -3.90
CA VAL A 272 27.36 -28.76 -3.95
C VAL A 272 26.99 -28.29 -5.36
N PRO A 273 26.15 -27.25 -5.57
CA PRO A 273 25.92 -26.75 -6.92
C PRO A 273 27.15 -25.95 -7.37
N SER A 274 27.86 -26.49 -8.35
CA SER A 274 28.70 -25.71 -9.28
C SER A 274 27.81 -24.71 -10.04
N PRO A 275 28.37 -23.58 -10.54
CA PRO A 275 27.60 -22.56 -11.25
C PRO A 275 26.89 -23.18 -12.46
N PRO A 276 25.63 -22.82 -12.76
CA PRO A 276 24.95 -23.40 -13.90
C PRO A 276 25.71 -23.04 -15.19
N ALA A 277 26.16 -24.09 -15.88
CA ALA A 277 26.64 -24.02 -17.24
C ALA A 277 25.58 -23.33 -18.11
N ALA A 278 26.06 -22.46 -19.02
CA ALA A 278 25.23 -21.77 -19.99
C ALA A 278 24.33 -22.76 -20.74
N SER A 279 23.04 -22.74 -20.44
CA SER A 279 22.04 -23.48 -21.18
C SER A 279 21.83 -22.82 -22.53
N GLY A 280 22.29 -23.46 -23.61
CA GLY A 280 22.11 -23.04 -25.01
C GLY A 280 20.67 -23.12 -25.53
N GLY A 281 19.69 -22.68 -24.74
CA GLY A 281 18.28 -22.58 -25.12
C GLY A 281 17.91 -21.17 -25.59
N LYS A 282 16.72 -21.00 -26.16
CA LYS A 282 16.13 -19.68 -26.46
C LYS A 282 15.62 -19.04 -25.16
N LEU A 283 15.67 -17.70 -25.08
CA LEU A 283 15.07 -16.95 -23.98
C LEU A 283 13.53 -17.18 -23.95
N PRO A 284 12.94 -17.68 -22.86
CA PRO A 284 11.50 -17.89 -22.75
C PRO A 284 10.74 -16.56 -22.61
N ALA A 285 10.35 -15.98 -23.75
CA ALA A 285 9.74 -14.64 -23.85
C ALA A 285 8.43 -14.49 -23.06
N ASP A 286 7.65 -15.55 -22.94
CA ASP A 286 6.39 -15.62 -22.20
C ASP A 286 6.57 -15.44 -20.69
N THR A 287 7.75 -15.82 -20.17
CA THR A 287 8.08 -15.70 -18.74
C THR A 287 8.65 -14.34 -18.34
N VAL A 288 8.95 -13.48 -19.31
CA VAL A 288 9.52 -12.15 -19.04
C VAL A 288 8.47 -11.24 -18.39
N PRO A 289 8.73 -10.72 -17.18
CA PRO A 289 7.79 -9.88 -16.45
C PRO A 289 7.78 -8.43 -16.97
N PHE A 290 6.76 -7.68 -16.59
CA PHE A 290 6.53 -6.23 -16.79
C PHE A 290 6.29 -5.78 -18.23
N VAL A 291 6.71 -6.59 -19.20
CA VAL A 291 6.65 -6.25 -20.62
C VAL A 291 5.31 -6.64 -21.25
N GLY A 292 4.95 -5.89 -22.29
CA GLY A 292 3.75 -6.12 -23.07
C GLY A 292 3.91 -7.16 -24.18
N GLU A 293 2.81 -7.53 -24.82
CA GLU A 293 2.77 -8.57 -25.86
C GLU A 293 3.65 -8.23 -27.06
N ARG A 294 3.77 -6.93 -27.41
CA ARG A 294 4.68 -6.48 -28.47
C ARG A 294 6.14 -6.83 -28.18
N VAL A 295 6.58 -6.63 -26.94
CA VAL A 295 7.96 -6.95 -26.53
C VAL A 295 8.15 -8.45 -26.47
N ARG A 296 7.15 -9.21 -26.01
CA ARG A 296 7.20 -10.68 -26.02
C ARG A 296 7.32 -11.23 -27.44
N ALA A 297 6.55 -10.71 -28.38
CA ALA A 297 6.65 -11.07 -29.79
C ALA A 297 8.04 -10.74 -30.37
N TYR A 298 8.59 -9.57 -30.02
CA TYR A 298 9.95 -9.18 -30.39
C TYR A 298 11.01 -10.17 -29.86
N LEU A 299 10.88 -10.58 -28.61
CA LEU A 299 11.80 -11.53 -27.98
C LEU A 299 11.74 -12.92 -28.64
N SER A 300 10.53 -13.41 -28.92
CA SER A 300 10.31 -14.71 -29.59
C SER A 300 10.84 -14.74 -31.03
N ASN A 301 10.84 -13.59 -31.71
CA ASN A 301 11.19 -13.49 -33.12
C ASN A 301 12.60 -12.91 -33.27
N GLU A 302 12.73 -11.58 -33.26
CA GLU A 302 13.95 -10.86 -33.61
C GLU A 302 15.10 -11.15 -32.64
N TYR A 303 14.85 -11.11 -31.33
CA TYR A 303 15.87 -11.41 -30.33
C TYR A 303 16.34 -12.86 -30.41
N SER A 304 15.41 -13.81 -30.60
CA SER A 304 15.75 -15.22 -30.74
C SER A 304 16.57 -15.50 -32.00
N ALA A 305 16.38 -14.74 -33.08
CA ALA A 305 17.10 -14.89 -34.34
C ALA A 305 18.45 -14.15 -34.41
N ALA A 306 18.68 -13.19 -33.50
CA ALA A 306 19.93 -12.43 -33.45
C ALA A 306 21.14 -13.29 -33.02
N GLY A 307 22.33 -12.85 -33.43
CA GLY A 307 23.62 -13.50 -33.13
C GLY A 307 23.98 -13.49 -31.64
N ASP A 308 25.11 -14.11 -31.33
CA ASP A 308 25.48 -14.49 -29.94
C ASP A 308 25.69 -13.29 -29.00
N TYR A 309 26.24 -12.18 -29.52
CA TYR A 309 26.42 -10.95 -28.77
C TYR A 309 25.13 -10.13 -28.76
N LYS A 310 24.22 -10.55 -27.87
CA LYS A 310 22.97 -9.86 -27.59
C LYS A 310 22.70 -9.70 -26.10
N ALA A 311 21.94 -8.68 -25.73
CA ALA A 311 21.48 -8.48 -24.36
C ALA A 311 20.10 -7.83 -24.34
N PHE A 312 19.36 -8.06 -23.26
CA PHE A 312 18.03 -7.53 -23.05
C PHE A 312 17.96 -6.88 -21.67
N ALA A 313 17.48 -5.64 -21.63
CA ALA A 313 17.28 -4.88 -20.41
C ALA A 313 15.82 -4.48 -20.26
N LEU A 314 15.35 -4.40 -19.03
CA LEU A 314 14.01 -3.95 -18.69
C LEU A 314 13.99 -3.16 -17.38
N ASN A 315 12.86 -2.51 -17.08
CA ASN A 315 12.54 -2.07 -15.72
C ASN A 315 11.12 -2.48 -15.33
N ILE A 316 10.79 -2.28 -14.05
CA ILE A 316 9.46 -2.62 -13.51
C ILE A 316 8.31 -1.80 -14.13
N GLY A 317 8.62 -0.72 -14.85
CA GLY A 317 7.64 0.05 -15.64
C GLY A 317 7.27 -0.59 -16.98
N GLY A 318 7.96 -1.67 -17.36
CA GLY A 318 7.81 -2.33 -18.66
C GLY A 318 8.54 -1.61 -19.79
N PHE A 319 9.46 -0.70 -19.49
CA PHE A 319 10.42 -0.21 -20.48
C PHE A 319 11.42 -1.32 -20.80
N ALA A 320 11.83 -1.38 -22.06
CA ALA A 320 12.65 -2.46 -22.59
C ALA A 320 13.68 -1.92 -23.59
N GLY A 321 14.88 -2.50 -23.58
CA GLY A 321 15.97 -2.20 -24.50
C GLY A 321 16.71 -3.46 -24.96
N TYR A 322 17.25 -3.41 -26.17
CA TYR A 322 17.79 -4.55 -26.89
C TYR A 322 19.17 -4.21 -27.44
N GLY A 323 20.15 -5.06 -27.11
CA GLY A 323 21.54 -4.93 -27.54
C GLY A 323 21.89 -5.93 -28.63
N LEU A 324 21.22 -5.96 -29.79
CA LEU A 324 21.37 -7.04 -30.79
C LEU A 324 22.63 -6.92 -31.67
N ASN A 325 23.18 -8.06 -32.09
CA ASN A 325 24.25 -8.19 -33.10
C ASN A 325 25.45 -7.27 -32.83
N GLN A 326 25.86 -7.17 -31.57
CA GLN A 326 26.95 -6.29 -31.15
C GLN A 326 28.33 -6.94 -31.38
N PRO A 327 29.42 -6.15 -31.45
CA PRO A 327 30.75 -6.70 -31.67
C PRO A 327 31.26 -7.57 -30.51
N ASN A 328 30.75 -7.36 -29.30
CA ASN A 328 31.08 -8.14 -28.11
C ASN A 328 29.94 -8.05 -27.08
N GLU A 329 30.04 -8.84 -26.01
CA GLU A 329 29.03 -8.92 -24.95
C GLU A 329 28.86 -7.59 -24.17
N GLU A 330 29.96 -6.88 -23.90
CA GLU A 330 29.92 -5.61 -23.16
C GLU A 330 29.16 -4.53 -23.94
N ALA A 331 29.40 -4.44 -25.26
CA ALA A 331 28.66 -3.56 -26.16
C ALA A 331 27.16 -3.93 -26.18
N ALA A 332 26.82 -5.23 -26.17
CA ALA A 332 25.43 -5.69 -26.07
C ALA A 332 24.77 -5.21 -24.78
N ARG A 333 25.43 -5.43 -23.63
CA ARG A 333 24.94 -5.01 -22.31
C ARG A 333 24.69 -3.50 -22.26
N ASN A 334 25.68 -2.71 -22.68
CA ASN A 334 25.61 -1.25 -22.65
C ASN A 334 24.53 -0.71 -23.57
N MET A 335 24.40 -1.24 -24.80
CA MET A 335 23.36 -0.81 -25.73
C MET A 335 21.95 -1.14 -25.22
N ALA A 336 21.75 -2.32 -24.64
CA ALA A 336 20.46 -2.71 -24.07
C ALA A 336 20.04 -1.78 -22.92
N LEU A 337 20.96 -1.51 -21.98
CA LEU A 337 20.72 -0.62 -20.85
C LEU A 337 20.46 0.81 -21.28
N ASP A 338 21.30 1.37 -22.16
CA ASP A 338 21.16 2.74 -22.65
C ASP A 338 19.84 2.94 -23.42
N GLN A 339 19.46 1.99 -24.29
CA GLN A 339 18.18 2.07 -25.00
C GLN A 339 16.98 2.00 -24.04
N CYS A 340 17.04 1.13 -23.03
CA CYS A 340 15.99 1.04 -22.02
C CYS A 340 15.90 2.33 -21.21
N GLN A 341 17.04 2.84 -20.72
CA GLN A 341 17.10 4.02 -19.87
C GLN A 341 16.63 5.27 -20.62
N LYS A 342 17.05 5.46 -21.88
CA LYS A 342 16.56 6.56 -22.74
C LYS A 342 15.03 6.57 -22.87
N ARG A 343 14.41 5.40 -23.02
CA ARG A 343 12.93 5.29 -23.09
C ARG A 343 12.28 5.58 -21.74
N ALA A 344 12.88 5.10 -20.65
CA ALA A 344 12.40 5.36 -19.29
C ALA A 344 12.48 6.86 -18.94
N ASP A 345 13.59 7.52 -19.28
CA ASP A 345 13.82 8.95 -19.03
C ASP A 345 12.88 9.83 -19.86
N SER A 346 12.66 9.46 -21.13
CA SER A 346 11.70 10.16 -22.01
C SER A 346 10.27 10.13 -21.47
N ALA A 347 9.94 9.09 -20.70
CA ALA A 347 8.66 8.94 -20.03
C ALA A 347 8.71 9.38 -18.55
N GLN A 348 9.78 10.06 -18.12
CA GLN A 348 9.99 10.55 -16.75
C GLN A 348 9.83 9.45 -15.69
N SER A 349 10.26 8.24 -16.01
CA SER A 349 10.18 7.10 -15.10
C SER A 349 11.24 7.20 -14.01
N PRO A 350 10.89 7.13 -12.72
CA PRO A 350 11.87 7.13 -11.63
C PRO A 350 12.61 5.78 -11.48
N ARG A 351 12.36 4.81 -12.37
CA ARG A 351 12.84 3.42 -12.24
C ARG A 351 13.97 3.16 -13.22
N ARG A 352 15.13 2.77 -12.69
CA ARG A 352 16.30 2.43 -13.49
C ARG A 352 16.09 1.12 -14.25
N CYS A 353 16.70 1.04 -15.43
CA CYS A 353 16.76 -0.19 -16.20
C CYS A 353 17.87 -1.10 -15.70
N GLU A 354 17.61 -2.40 -15.76
CA GLU A 354 18.53 -3.45 -15.37
C GLU A 354 18.61 -4.52 -16.46
N LEU A 355 19.71 -5.26 -16.50
CA LEU A 355 19.86 -6.38 -17.42
C LEU A 355 18.96 -7.53 -16.98
N TYR A 356 18.14 -8.03 -17.91
CA TYR A 356 17.36 -9.23 -17.70
C TYR A 356 18.04 -10.46 -18.28
N ALA A 357 18.61 -10.34 -19.48
CA ALA A 357 19.32 -11.44 -20.13
C ALA A 357 20.57 -10.96 -20.89
N VAL A 358 21.59 -11.82 -20.91
CA VAL A 358 22.80 -11.69 -21.72
C VAL A 358 22.95 -12.98 -22.53
N GLY A 359 23.03 -12.85 -23.86
CA GLY A 359 22.82 -13.96 -24.79
C GLY A 359 21.39 -14.49 -24.66
N ASN A 360 21.23 -15.75 -24.27
CA ASN A 360 19.93 -16.32 -23.89
C ASN A 360 19.83 -16.63 -22.39
N THR A 361 20.86 -16.26 -21.62
CA THR A 361 20.94 -16.54 -20.19
C THR A 361 20.28 -15.41 -19.40
N VAL A 362 19.30 -15.75 -18.57
CA VAL A 362 18.66 -14.80 -17.65
C VAL A 362 19.66 -14.45 -16.54
N VAL A 363 19.97 -13.16 -16.39
CA VAL A 363 20.86 -12.61 -15.35
C VAL A 363 20.10 -11.78 -14.31
N TYR A 364 18.77 -11.69 -14.44
CA TYR A 364 17.90 -10.93 -13.55
C TYR A 364 17.85 -11.55 -12.15
N THR A 365 18.12 -10.75 -11.11
CA THR A 365 18.30 -11.24 -9.73
C THR A 365 17.04 -11.20 -8.87
N HIS A 366 16.00 -10.43 -9.25
CA HIS A 366 14.82 -10.18 -8.40
C HIS A 366 13.78 -11.30 -8.41
N GLY A 367 14.02 -12.38 -9.16
CA GLY A 367 13.07 -13.50 -9.30
C GLY A 367 11.78 -13.11 -10.04
N LYS A 368 10.76 -13.95 -9.92
CA LYS A 368 9.43 -13.68 -10.49
C LYS A 368 8.60 -12.85 -9.49
N PRO A 369 7.89 -11.80 -9.96
CA PRO A 369 7.00 -11.04 -9.09
C PRO A 369 5.92 -11.93 -8.44
N PRO A 370 5.56 -11.68 -7.17
CA PRO A 370 4.40 -12.32 -6.54
C PRO A 370 3.11 -11.97 -7.28
N MET A 371 2.34 -12.99 -7.67
CA MET A 371 1.11 -12.84 -8.44
C MET A 371 -0.06 -13.55 -7.75
N PRO A 372 -1.27 -12.98 -7.75
CA PRO A 372 -2.47 -13.69 -7.30
C PRO A 372 -2.86 -14.79 -8.31
N PRO A 373 -3.59 -15.83 -7.86
CA PRO A 373 -4.15 -16.83 -8.77
C PRO A 373 -5.20 -16.20 -9.70
N GLN A 374 -5.37 -16.80 -10.88
CA GLN A 374 -6.41 -16.41 -11.83
C GLN A 374 -7.81 -16.89 -11.41
N PRO A 375 -8.89 -16.22 -11.86
CA PRO A 375 -8.90 -14.99 -12.66
C PRO A 375 -8.59 -13.74 -11.81
N TRP A 376 -7.84 -12.78 -12.37
CA TRP A 376 -7.42 -11.56 -11.68
C TRP A 376 -8.50 -10.47 -11.62
N VAL A 377 -9.35 -10.45 -12.64
CA VAL A 377 -10.48 -9.52 -12.74
C VAL A 377 -11.73 -10.38 -12.69
N ARG A 378 -12.65 -10.02 -11.79
CA ARG A 378 -13.97 -10.62 -11.70
C ARG A 378 -14.99 -9.51 -11.84
N HIS A 379 -15.74 -9.57 -12.92
CA HIS A 379 -16.77 -8.58 -13.18
C HIS A 379 -18.05 -8.92 -12.42
N ASP A 380 -18.60 -7.94 -11.72
CA ASP A 380 -19.82 -8.11 -10.93
C ASP A 380 -20.63 -6.81 -10.91
N ALA A 381 -21.71 -6.79 -11.69
CA ALA A 381 -22.59 -5.64 -11.83
C ALA A 381 -23.22 -5.15 -10.51
N MET A 382 -23.24 -5.97 -9.45
CA MET A 382 -23.77 -5.57 -8.13
C MET A 382 -22.78 -4.75 -7.31
N THR A 383 -21.48 -4.89 -7.58
CA THR A 383 -20.40 -4.25 -6.80
C THR A 383 -19.60 -3.25 -7.60
N GLU A 384 -19.57 -3.39 -8.94
CA GLU A 384 -18.89 -2.46 -9.82
C GLU A 384 -19.50 -1.07 -9.75
N ARG A 385 -18.60 -0.08 -9.71
CA ARG A 385 -18.95 1.33 -9.65
C ARG A 385 -18.02 2.11 -10.55
N ALA A 386 -18.50 3.25 -11.03
CA ALA A 386 -17.68 4.19 -11.78
C ALA A 386 -16.43 4.55 -10.97
N PHE A 387 -15.29 4.51 -11.64
CA PHE A 387 -14.02 4.89 -11.06
C PHE A 387 -14.01 6.37 -10.69
N ALA A 388 -13.58 6.66 -9.47
CA ALA A 388 -13.35 8.01 -9.00
C ALA A 388 -12.07 8.04 -8.16
N SER A 389 -11.08 8.83 -8.58
CA SER A 389 -9.76 8.91 -7.94
C SER A 389 -9.83 9.25 -6.45
N LYS A 390 -10.79 10.11 -6.05
CA LYS A 390 -11.06 10.50 -4.67
C LYS A 390 -11.42 9.33 -3.75
N ASP A 391 -12.09 8.32 -4.30
CA ASP A 391 -12.62 7.16 -3.57
C ASP A 391 -11.62 6.00 -3.55
N PHE A 392 -10.44 6.17 -4.17
CA PHE A 392 -9.42 5.14 -4.23
C PHE A 392 -8.94 4.76 -2.82
N PRO A 393 -8.95 3.46 -2.47
CA PRO A 393 -8.73 3.02 -1.10
C PRO A 393 -7.26 3.07 -0.69
N ILE A 394 -7.00 3.25 0.62
CA ILE A 394 -5.68 3.13 1.30
C ILE A 394 -4.63 4.18 0.90
N VAL A 395 -4.71 4.77 -0.30
CA VAL A 395 -3.73 5.74 -0.81
C VAL A 395 -3.97 7.17 -0.32
N ARG A 396 -2.89 7.96 -0.23
CA ARG A 396 -2.91 9.38 0.18
C ARG A 396 -3.27 10.30 -1.00
N ASP A 397 -3.65 11.54 -0.71
CA ASP A 397 -4.14 12.51 -1.71
C ASP A 397 -3.20 12.74 -2.91
N PRO A 398 -1.86 12.82 -2.78
CA PRO A 398 -0.99 12.97 -3.95
C PRO A 398 -1.10 11.82 -4.95
N ALA A 399 -1.32 10.59 -4.46
CA ALA A 399 -1.54 9.43 -5.31
C ALA A 399 -2.89 9.53 -6.05
N LYS A 400 -3.93 10.05 -5.38
CA LYS A 400 -5.25 10.28 -5.98
C LYS A 400 -5.18 11.32 -7.10
N VAL A 401 -4.46 12.42 -6.89
CA VAL A 401 -4.21 13.44 -7.92
C VAL A 401 -3.49 12.83 -9.13
N ARG A 402 -2.49 11.97 -8.89
CA ARG A 402 -1.79 11.28 -9.98
C ARG A 402 -2.71 10.34 -10.77
N LEU A 403 -3.62 9.63 -10.10
CA LEU A 403 -4.61 8.79 -10.77
C LEU A 403 -5.58 9.63 -11.61
N GLU A 404 -6.03 10.77 -11.09
CA GLU A 404 -6.86 11.72 -11.85
C GLU A 404 -6.15 12.19 -13.12
N ASN A 405 -4.89 12.60 -13.01
CA ASN A 405 -4.15 13.19 -14.13
C ASN A 405 -3.65 12.17 -15.16
N MET A 406 -3.40 10.92 -14.77
CA MET A 406 -2.78 9.92 -15.65
C MET A 406 -3.72 8.78 -16.04
N TYR A 407 -4.54 8.29 -15.11
CA TYR A 407 -5.36 7.10 -15.34
C TYR A 407 -6.68 7.45 -16.03
N VAL A 408 -7.39 8.47 -15.53
CA VAL A 408 -8.69 8.90 -16.07
C VAL A 408 -8.62 9.31 -17.55
N PRO A 409 -7.66 10.15 -18.00
CA PRO A 409 -7.61 10.57 -19.40
C PRO A 409 -6.95 9.56 -20.35
N ALA A 410 -6.42 8.43 -19.85
CA ALA A 410 -5.73 7.46 -20.69
C ALA A 410 -6.67 6.81 -21.72
N ALA A 411 -6.12 6.01 -22.63
CA ALA A 411 -6.93 5.10 -23.44
C ALA A 411 -7.44 3.90 -22.60
N LYS A 412 -8.51 3.25 -23.08
CA LYS A 412 -9.02 1.99 -22.50
C LYS A 412 -8.01 0.85 -22.65
N SER A 413 -8.28 -0.29 -22.03
CA SER A 413 -7.30 -1.34 -21.71
C SER A 413 -6.26 -0.83 -20.71
N ARG A 414 -6.78 -0.26 -19.60
CA ARG A 414 -6.01 0.21 -18.45
C ARG A 414 -6.48 -0.46 -17.18
N SER A 415 -5.59 -0.58 -16.20
CA SER A 415 -5.90 -1.19 -14.91
C SER A 415 -5.02 -0.63 -13.81
N ILE A 416 -5.49 -0.77 -12.58
CA ILE A 416 -4.75 -0.42 -11.37
C ILE A 416 -4.71 -1.62 -10.44
N ALA A 417 -3.48 -2.02 -10.08
CA ALA A 417 -3.22 -2.97 -9.01
C ALA A 417 -2.91 -2.23 -7.71
N LEU A 418 -3.41 -2.74 -6.59
CA LEU A 418 -3.19 -2.24 -5.25
C LEU A 418 -2.62 -3.35 -4.37
N GLY A 419 -1.60 -3.02 -3.58
CA GLY A 419 -1.00 -3.85 -2.56
C GLY A 419 -1.55 -3.52 -1.16
N PRO A 420 -1.37 -4.43 -0.20
CA PRO A 420 -1.96 -4.30 1.14
C PRO A 420 -1.44 -3.11 1.96
N GLY A 421 -0.23 -2.62 1.64
CA GLY A 421 0.36 -1.43 2.26
C GLY A 421 0.05 -0.11 1.53
N GLY A 422 -0.85 -0.13 0.55
CA GLY A 422 -1.19 1.05 -0.26
C GLY A 422 -0.23 1.32 -1.43
N GLN A 423 0.76 0.45 -1.67
CA GLN A 423 1.53 0.49 -2.90
C GLN A 423 0.59 0.22 -4.07
N TYR A 424 0.70 0.99 -5.15
CA TYR A 424 -0.13 0.77 -6.32
C TYR A 424 0.70 0.91 -7.59
N PHE A 425 0.23 0.25 -8.64
CA PHE A 425 0.77 0.41 -9.98
C PHE A 425 -0.36 0.48 -10.99
N MET A 426 -0.27 1.41 -11.93
CA MET A 426 -1.24 1.56 -13.00
C MET A 426 -0.57 1.29 -14.34
N VAL A 427 -1.29 0.62 -15.22
CA VAL A 427 -0.86 0.36 -16.59
C VAL A 427 -1.89 0.98 -17.53
N LEU A 428 -1.40 1.71 -18.52
CA LEU A 428 -2.21 2.55 -19.41
C LEU A 428 -2.05 2.12 -20.87
N GLY A 429 -3.13 2.19 -21.66
CA GLY A 429 -3.08 2.10 -23.13
C GLY A 429 -2.46 0.82 -23.69
N THR A 430 -2.88 -0.34 -23.17
CA THR A 430 -2.40 -1.65 -23.64
C THR A 430 -3.27 -2.24 -24.75
N SER A 431 -2.91 -3.42 -25.25
CA SER A 431 -3.68 -4.08 -26.30
C SER A 431 -4.92 -4.82 -25.78
N SER A 432 -4.94 -5.18 -24.49
CA SER A 432 -6.09 -5.83 -23.84
C SER A 432 -6.13 -5.57 -22.33
N VAL A 433 -7.31 -5.69 -21.74
CA VAL A 433 -7.50 -5.62 -20.28
C VAL A 433 -6.66 -6.68 -19.55
N ASP A 434 -6.58 -7.91 -20.09
CA ASP A 434 -5.79 -8.99 -19.48
C ASP A 434 -4.29 -8.67 -19.45
N GLU A 435 -3.76 -8.08 -20.53
CA GLU A 435 -2.38 -7.61 -20.58
C GLU A 435 -2.15 -6.51 -19.55
N SER A 436 -3.07 -5.54 -19.49
CA SER A 436 -3.03 -4.46 -18.51
C SER A 436 -2.97 -5.00 -17.08
N ALA A 437 -3.92 -5.89 -16.73
CA ALA A 437 -4.07 -6.47 -15.40
C ALA A 437 -2.83 -7.28 -15.02
N ARG A 438 -2.32 -8.12 -15.92
CA ARG A 438 -1.08 -8.88 -15.70
C ARG A 438 0.07 -7.95 -15.34
N ARG A 439 0.32 -6.94 -16.18
CA ARG A 439 1.46 -6.03 -16.00
C ARG A 439 1.31 -5.19 -14.74
N ALA A 440 0.10 -4.73 -14.42
CA ALA A 440 -0.17 -3.98 -13.20
C ALA A 440 0.12 -4.83 -11.96
N LEU A 441 -0.31 -6.10 -11.96
CA LEU A 441 -0.04 -7.04 -10.87
C LEU A 441 1.45 -7.39 -10.75
N GLU A 442 2.14 -7.66 -11.85
CA GLU A 442 3.57 -7.95 -11.85
C GLU A 442 4.36 -6.78 -11.27
N SER A 443 4.13 -5.56 -11.77
CA SER A 443 4.82 -4.36 -11.29
C SER A 443 4.45 -4.02 -9.84
N CYS A 444 3.18 -4.13 -9.46
CA CYS A 444 2.76 -3.89 -8.08
C CYS A 444 3.35 -4.93 -7.13
N GLY A 445 3.32 -6.22 -7.50
CA GLY A 445 3.87 -7.30 -6.69
C GLY A 445 5.37 -7.18 -6.50
N ALA A 446 6.11 -6.77 -7.53
CA ALA A 446 7.54 -6.48 -7.42
C ALA A 446 7.83 -5.31 -6.47
N ILE A 447 6.98 -4.28 -6.44
CA ILE A 447 7.13 -3.12 -5.55
C ILE A 447 6.73 -3.45 -4.11
N ALA A 448 5.63 -4.19 -3.94
CA ALA A 448 5.05 -4.51 -2.63
C ALA A 448 5.73 -5.70 -1.95
N GLY A 449 6.43 -6.56 -2.70
CA GLY A 449 6.99 -7.82 -2.21
C GLY A 449 5.94 -8.91 -1.94
N VAL A 450 4.66 -8.65 -2.22
CA VAL A 450 3.51 -9.53 -2.01
C VAL A 450 2.50 -9.38 -3.14
N ALA A 451 1.64 -10.38 -3.33
CA ALA A 451 0.63 -10.34 -4.40
C ALA A 451 -0.34 -9.15 -4.21
N CYS A 452 -0.50 -8.35 -5.26
CA CYS A 452 -1.48 -7.28 -5.31
C CYS A 452 -2.84 -7.78 -5.84
N MET A 453 -3.85 -6.91 -5.80
CA MET A 453 -5.18 -7.14 -6.36
C MET A 453 -5.50 -6.06 -7.40
N ILE A 454 -6.20 -6.42 -8.48
CA ILE A 454 -6.77 -5.43 -9.39
C ILE A 454 -7.98 -4.78 -8.72
N VAL A 455 -7.94 -3.46 -8.58
CA VAL A 455 -9.02 -2.68 -7.97
C VAL A 455 -9.81 -1.88 -8.99
N ALA A 456 -9.20 -1.54 -10.13
CA ALA A 456 -9.86 -0.80 -11.20
C ALA A 456 -9.44 -1.32 -12.56
N VAL A 457 -10.40 -1.33 -13.48
CA VAL A 457 -10.21 -1.63 -14.91
C VAL A 457 -11.00 -0.61 -15.70
N ASP A 458 -10.36 0.02 -16.67
CA ASP A 458 -10.91 1.09 -17.49
C ASP A 458 -11.58 2.17 -16.65
N ASP A 459 -12.91 2.25 -16.70
CA ASP A 459 -13.73 3.30 -16.08
C ASP A 459 -14.44 2.82 -14.80
N ASN A 460 -14.15 1.60 -14.33
CA ASN A 460 -14.84 0.98 -13.20
C ASN A 460 -13.87 0.49 -12.11
N PHE A 461 -14.29 0.62 -10.86
CA PHE A 461 -13.79 -0.23 -9.79
C PHE A 461 -14.36 -1.65 -9.96
N VAL A 462 -13.49 -2.65 -9.89
CA VAL A 462 -13.83 -4.08 -10.04
C VAL A 462 -13.81 -4.84 -8.71
N VAL A 463 -13.83 -4.10 -7.62
CA VAL A 463 -13.94 -4.61 -6.25
C VAL A 463 -14.94 -3.76 -5.47
N PRO A 464 -15.70 -4.34 -4.53
CA PRO A 464 -16.61 -3.58 -3.67
C PRO A 464 -15.81 -2.66 -2.75
N LEU A 465 -15.97 -1.35 -2.92
CA LEU A 465 -15.39 -0.33 -2.05
C LEU A 465 -16.40 0.09 -0.98
N PRO A 466 -16.25 -0.35 0.29
CA PRO A 466 -17.16 0.04 1.36
C PRO A 466 -17.14 1.53 1.62
N THR A 467 -18.32 2.05 1.96
CA THR A 467 -18.61 3.46 2.23
C THR A 467 -19.11 3.68 3.66
N VAL A 468 -19.66 2.64 4.29
CA VAL A 468 -20.18 2.68 5.66
C VAL A 468 -19.05 2.67 6.69
N LEU A 469 -17.95 1.96 6.39
CA LEU A 469 -16.77 1.88 7.26
C LEU A 469 -15.50 2.22 6.50
N ARG A 470 -14.49 2.71 7.23
CA ARG A 470 -13.22 3.12 6.64
C ARG A 470 -12.38 1.89 6.32
N ILE A 471 -11.88 1.82 5.09
CA ILE A 471 -10.91 0.81 4.65
C ILE A 471 -9.56 1.06 5.35
N THR A 472 -9.03 0.03 6.00
CA THR A 472 -7.76 0.07 6.74
C THR A 472 -6.68 -0.86 6.15
N GLY A 473 -7.07 -1.80 5.30
CA GLY A 473 -6.14 -2.73 4.66
C GLY A 473 -6.86 -3.84 3.90
N PHE A 474 -6.11 -4.85 3.46
CA PHE A 474 -6.70 -6.04 2.84
C PHE A 474 -7.14 -7.04 3.90
N PHE A 475 -8.21 -7.75 3.61
CA PHE A 475 -8.73 -8.79 4.49
C PHE A 475 -8.25 -10.18 4.06
N HIS A 476 -7.62 -10.90 4.98
CA HIS A 476 -7.14 -12.26 4.76
C HIS A 476 -7.70 -13.20 5.82
N ALA A 477 -8.83 -13.84 5.53
CA ALA A 477 -9.53 -14.71 6.49
C ALA A 477 -8.64 -15.84 7.07
N ALA A 478 -7.80 -16.46 6.23
CA ALA A 478 -6.91 -17.57 6.63
C ALA A 478 -5.93 -17.22 7.75
N SER A 479 -5.51 -15.95 7.83
CA SER A 479 -4.51 -15.47 8.80
C SER A 479 -5.06 -14.42 9.76
N ASN A 480 -6.37 -14.13 9.72
CA ASN A 480 -6.96 -13.09 10.55
C ASN A 480 -7.06 -13.55 12.02
N PRO A 481 -6.38 -12.89 12.97
CA PRO A 481 -6.36 -13.31 14.36
C PRO A 481 -7.69 -13.10 15.09
N SER A 482 -8.57 -12.22 14.58
CA SER A 482 -9.89 -11.97 15.17
C SER A 482 -10.88 -13.11 14.90
N ILE A 483 -10.55 -14.03 13.99
CA ILE A 483 -11.34 -15.23 13.71
C ILE A 483 -10.68 -16.42 14.42
N VAL A 484 -11.48 -17.21 15.14
CA VAL A 484 -11.03 -18.47 15.76
C VAL A 484 -10.44 -19.41 14.73
N ALA A 485 -9.35 -20.09 15.08
CA ALA A 485 -8.51 -20.82 14.13
C ALA A 485 -9.26 -21.93 13.37
N ASP A 486 -10.19 -22.61 14.03
CA ASP A 486 -11.02 -23.68 13.48
C ASP A 486 -12.09 -23.20 12.49
N ALA A 487 -12.45 -21.91 12.51
CA ALA A 487 -13.44 -21.34 11.59
C ALA A 487 -12.82 -20.71 10.33
N ARG A 488 -11.50 -20.44 10.30
CA ARG A 488 -10.86 -19.66 9.23
C ARG A 488 -11.02 -20.29 7.85
N ASP A 489 -10.82 -21.60 7.75
CA ASP A 489 -10.92 -22.32 6.47
C ASP A 489 -12.35 -22.31 5.92
N GLU A 490 -13.35 -22.40 6.80
CA GLU A 490 -14.75 -22.30 6.40
C GLU A 490 -15.10 -20.89 5.90
N VAL A 491 -14.58 -19.85 6.56
CA VAL A 491 -14.76 -18.45 6.12
C VAL A 491 -14.11 -18.23 4.75
N VAL A 492 -12.88 -18.70 4.55
CA VAL A 492 -12.19 -18.63 3.24
C VAL A 492 -13.03 -19.27 2.15
N ARG A 493 -13.53 -20.49 2.40
CA ARG A 493 -14.36 -21.23 1.44
C ARG A 493 -15.65 -20.47 1.11
N LYS A 494 -16.38 -19.99 2.13
CA LYS A 494 -17.66 -19.29 1.95
C LYS A 494 -17.51 -17.94 1.23
N LEU A 495 -16.41 -17.22 1.46
CA LEU A 495 -16.13 -15.96 0.77
C LEU A 495 -15.66 -16.16 -0.68
N GLY A 496 -14.95 -17.27 -0.97
CA GLY A 496 -14.49 -17.59 -2.33
C GLY A 496 -15.61 -17.81 -3.35
N ASP A 497 -16.80 -18.21 -2.89
CA ASP A 497 -17.97 -18.53 -3.71
C ASP A 497 -18.93 -17.34 -3.93
N GLY A 498 -18.58 -16.14 -3.43
CA GLY A 498 -19.48 -14.99 -3.31
C GLY A 498 -19.33 -13.90 -4.38
N MET A 499 -20.27 -13.79 -5.31
CA MET A 499 -20.57 -12.52 -6.00
C MET A 499 -21.51 -11.67 -5.12
N GLY A 500 -21.44 -10.36 -5.23
CA GLY A 500 -22.19 -9.40 -4.42
C GLY A 500 -21.41 -8.91 -3.20
N TRP A 501 -22.11 -8.19 -2.32
CA TRP A 501 -21.52 -7.65 -1.10
C TRP A 501 -21.36 -8.75 -0.05
N ASN A 502 -20.14 -8.88 0.47
CA ASN A 502 -19.81 -9.80 1.55
C ASN A 502 -19.30 -9.00 2.76
N ALA A 503 -19.64 -9.42 3.98
CA ALA A 503 -19.13 -8.85 5.22
C ALA A 503 -18.84 -9.94 6.25
N VAL A 504 -17.84 -9.68 7.09
CA VAL A 504 -17.46 -10.55 8.20
C VAL A 504 -17.53 -9.77 9.50
N ALA A 505 -18.32 -10.28 10.44
CA ALA A 505 -18.37 -9.80 11.81
C ALA A 505 -17.78 -10.84 12.75
N VAL A 506 -17.21 -10.39 13.87
CA VAL A 506 -16.72 -11.26 14.95
C VAL A 506 -17.12 -10.66 16.28
N GLY A 507 -17.37 -11.51 17.27
CA GLY A 507 -17.62 -11.11 18.64
C GLY A 507 -16.42 -11.40 19.56
N THR A 508 -16.65 -11.34 20.87
CA THR A 508 -15.65 -11.56 21.92
C THR A 508 -15.01 -12.95 21.87
N ALA A 509 -15.75 -13.98 21.45
CA ALA A 509 -15.22 -15.33 21.29
C ALA A 509 -14.49 -15.54 19.95
N GLY A 510 -14.52 -14.55 19.03
CA GLY A 510 -13.91 -14.63 17.70
C GLY A 510 -14.65 -15.55 16.73
N ARG A 511 -15.90 -15.94 17.02
CA ARG A 511 -16.71 -16.75 16.11
C ARG A 511 -17.26 -15.84 15.00
N PRO A 512 -17.03 -16.18 13.72
CA PRO A 512 -17.40 -15.31 12.62
C PRO A 512 -18.90 -15.41 12.31
N GLY A 513 -19.55 -14.25 12.13
CA GLY A 513 -20.82 -14.12 11.43
C GLY A 513 -20.62 -13.63 10.01
N LEU A 514 -21.37 -14.17 9.06
CA LEU A 514 -21.18 -13.91 7.63
C LEU A 514 -22.43 -13.32 6.98
N GLY A 515 -22.26 -12.19 6.33
CA GLY A 515 -23.24 -11.66 5.37
C GLY A 515 -22.71 -11.91 3.98
N LEU A 516 -23.32 -12.80 3.22
CA LEU A 516 -22.80 -13.26 1.93
C LEU A 516 -23.76 -12.91 0.80
N LYS A 517 -23.20 -12.56 -0.37
CA LYS A 517 -23.94 -12.35 -1.62
C LYS A 517 -25.10 -11.34 -1.50
N ALA A 518 -24.92 -10.31 -0.68
CA ALA A 518 -25.95 -9.30 -0.47
C ALA A 518 -26.05 -8.34 -1.66
N ALA A 519 -27.24 -7.77 -1.86
CA ALA A 519 -27.50 -6.79 -2.90
C ALA A 519 -26.75 -5.46 -2.70
N ASP A 520 -26.48 -5.11 -1.44
CA ASP A 520 -25.87 -3.86 -1.05
C ASP A 520 -25.02 -4.04 0.22
N GLU A 521 -24.17 -3.04 0.46
CA GLU A 521 -23.24 -2.99 1.59
C GLU A 521 -23.96 -3.12 2.94
N GLN A 522 -25.08 -2.42 3.13
CA GLN A 522 -25.79 -2.37 4.40
C GLN A 522 -26.43 -3.73 4.72
N THR A 523 -27.00 -4.39 3.72
CA THR A 523 -27.58 -5.74 3.86
C THR A 523 -26.50 -6.75 4.22
N ALA A 524 -25.30 -6.68 3.63
CA ALA A 524 -24.18 -7.54 4.00
C ALA A 524 -23.77 -7.34 5.46
N VAL A 525 -23.58 -6.08 5.87
CA VAL A 525 -23.20 -5.70 7.24
C VAL A 525 -24.24 -6.18 8.26
N ASN A 526 -25.52 -5.89 8.03
CA ASN A 526 -26.59 -6.28 8.92
C ASN A 526 -26.70 -7.81 9.04
N SER A 527 -26.55 -8.53 7.93
CA SER A 527 -26.60 -9.99 7.91
C SER A 527 -25.41 -10.60 8.67
N ALA A 528 -24.20 -10.06 8.50
CA ALA A 528 -23.01 -10.53 9.21
C ALA A 528 -23.15 -10.35 10.73
N LEU A 529 -23.63 -9.19 11.17
CA LEU A 529 -23.88 -8.91 12.59
C LEU A 529 -24.97 -9.79 13.18
N ALA A 530 -26.09 -9.97 12.46
CA ALA A 530 -27.18 -10.83 12.88
C ALA A 530 -26.77 -12.31 12.96
N ASP A 531 -25.90 -12.77 12.06
CA ASP A 531 -25.36 -14.12 12.07
C ASP A 531 -24.37 -14.34 13.22
N CYS A 532 -23.49 -13.36 13.48
CA CYS A 532 -22.55 -13.38 14.61
C CYS A 532 -23.30 -13.45 15.95
N ALA A 533 -24.36 -12.65 16.12
CA ALA A 533 -25.13 -12.56 17.36
C ALA A 533 -25.85 -13.87 17.77
N LYS A 534 -25.97 -14.86 16.87
CA LYS A 534 -26.53 -16.17 17.20
C LYS A 534 -25.58 -17.01 18.07
N HIS A 535 -24.27 -16.75 18.00
CA HIS A 535 -23.25 -17.63 18.54
C HIS A 535 -22.09 -16.89 19.24
N ASP A 536 -22.09 -15.56 19.25
CA ASP A 536 -21.11 -14.71 19.90
C ASP A 536 -21.77 -13.43 20.47
N SER A 537 -21.01 -12.65 21.25
CA SER A 537 -21.43 -11.38 21.88
C SER A 537 -20.50 -10.24 21.48
N ASP A 538 -20.95 -8.98 21.60
CA ASP A 538 -20.19 -7.78 21.21
C ASP A 538 -19.71 -7.80 19.74
N CYS A 539 -20.59 -8.31 18.86
CA CYS A 539 -20.32 -8.45 17.45
C CYS A 539 -20.05 -7.10 16.77
N HIS A 540 -18.93 -7.03 16.05
CA HIS A 540 -18.55 -5.88 15.23
C HIS A 540 -18.01 -6.35 13.88
N VAL A 541 -18.16 -5.52 12.85
CA VAL A 541 -17.66 -5.83 11.50
C VAL A 541 -16.16 -5.59 11.42
N ILE A 542 -15.43 -6.58 10.93
CA ILE A 542 -13.98 -6.50 10.70
C ILE A 542 -13.61 -6.44 9.22
N ALA A 543 -14.53 -6.85 8.32
CA ALA A 543 -14.30 -6.80 6.89
C ALA A 543 -15.57 -6.57 6.09
N ILE A 544 -15.44 -5.82 4.99
CA ILE A 544 -16.45 -5.67 3.94
C ILE A 544 -15.75 -5.84 2.60
N GLY A 545 -16.25 -6.75 1.78
CA GLY A 545 -15.60 -7.12 0.53
C GLY A 545 -14.19 -7.70 0.78
N PRO A 546 -13.19 -7.34 -0.04
CA PRO A 546 -11.81 -7.77 0.15
C PRO A 546 -11.06 -6.92 1.18
N PHE A 547 -11.72 -5.98 1.87
CA PHE A 547 -11.06 -4.99 2.72
C PHE A 547 -11.32 -5.24 4.20
N THR A 548 -10.27 -5.05 5.00
CA THR A 548 -10.40 -4.85 6.44
C THR A 548 -10.94 -3.45 6.67
N VAL A 549 -11.90 -3.33 7.58
CA VAL A 549 -12.58 -2.06 7.87
C VAL A 549 -12.47 -1.69 9.34
N GLY A 550 -12.59 -0.39 9.62
CA GLY A 550 -12.61 0.17 10.96
C GLY A 550 -13.55 1.37 11.06
N PRO A 551 -13.76 1.90 12.29
CA PRO A 551 -14.65 3.03 12.51
C PRO A 551 -14.17 4.29 11.75
N THR A 552 -15.14 5.05 11.25
CA THR A 552 -14.96 6.40 10.72
C THR A 552 -14.84 7.37 11.89
N ASN A 553 -13.61 7.68 12.29
CA ASN A 553 -13.33 8.64 13.38
C ASN A 553 -14.02 9.99 13.20
#